data_AF-A0A498S210-F1
#
_entry.id   AF-A0A498S210-F1
#
_cell.length_a   1.000
_cell.length_b   1.000
_cell.length_c   1.000
_cell.angle_alpha   90.00
_cell.angle_beta   90.00
_cell.angle_gamma   90.00
#
_symmetry.space_group_name_H-M   'P 1'
#
loop_
_entity.id
_entity.type
_entity.pdbx_description
1 polymer ?
#
loop_
_entity_poly.entity_id
_entity_poly.type
_entity_poly.pdbx_seq_one_letter_code
_entity_poly.pdbx_strand_id
1 'polypeptide(L)'
;MLDKAERGECLEKFCGQEIETCGLQCAVEATGKCTISDLKRLARRIILESRMRGHKKIEEDDVQQALREFRPNAVPFERLKPVDVVKLQWDDIGGLNDVKQILTEVFIWPIKYPLLYRNISVRVGRGVLLHGPSGCGKTLICRTLASQWDFNVISIKGPELLSKFIGESEENVRKIFESARVRSPCLIFFDEFDALGPKRGESDTGVTDRVVNQLLTELDGVEELDDVYVVAATNRIDLIDSSLLRPGRFDYIVKCELPKKEERKSILEIFCRGIDLRNGDLEMIARATEGWTGADLKGLVTNAQLIAHRRMSGVLGDENVDFENAKYTLDQKDLLFAITESQPNKNRNSSRSDRKPWISPGLFTTLA
;
A
#
# COMPACT_ATOMS: atom_id res chain seq x y z
N MET A 1 18.49 16.34 -17.22
CA MET A 1 17.29 16.47 -18.08
C MET A 1 17.70 15.98 -19.46
N LEU A 2 16.90 15.13 -20.11
CA LEU A 2 17.23 14.61 -21.45
C LEU A 2 17.25 15.74 -22.48
N ASP A 3 18.12 15.68 -23.47
CA ASP A 3 18.12 16.61 -24.60
C ASP A 3 16.93 16.33 -25.56
N LYS A 4 16.56 17.28 -26.42
CA LYS A 4 15.43 17.14 -27.37
C LYS A 4 15.60 15.92 -28.29
N ALA A 5 16.82 15.67 -28.75
CA ALA A 5 17.14 14.54 -29.61
C ALA A 5 16.96 13.19 -28.88
N GLU A 6 17.43 13.10 -27.63
CA GLU A 6 17.34 11.88 -26.80
C GLU A 6 15.88 11.52 -26.47
N ARG A 7 15.00 12.51 -26.35
CA ARG A 7 13.56 12.28 -26.10
C ARG A 7 12.84 11.71 -27.32
N GLY A 8 13.18 12.19 -28.51
CA GLY A 8 12.67 11.65 -29.77
C GLY A 8 13.05 10.18 -29.92
N GLU A 9 14.34 9.87 -29.72
CA GLU A 9 14.86 8.51 -29.79
C GLU A 9 14.22 7.59 -28.73
N CYS A 10 14.00 8.10 -27.51
CA CYS A 10 13.28 7.35 -26.47
C CYS A 10 11.84 7.03 -26.87
N LEU A 11 11.10 7.99 -27.45
CA LEU A 11 9.71 7.80 -27.83
C LEU A 11 9.57 6.78 -28.96
N GLU A 12 10.41 6.84 -29.98
CA GLU A 12 10.44 5.84 -31.07
C GLU A 12 10.77 4.45 -30.51
N LYS A 13 11.78 4.37 -29.63
CA LYS A 13 12.19 3.11 -29.00
C LYS A 13 11.11 2.51 -28.10
N PHE A 14 10.36 3.34 -27.37
CA PHE A 14 9.28 2.87 -26.51
C PHE A 14 7.99 2.55 -27.27
N CYS A 15 7.73 3.23 -28.38
CA CYS A 15 6.60 2.92 -29.27
C CYS A 15 6.86 1.66 -30.10
N GLY A 16 8.13 1.33 -30.38
CA GLY A 16 8.51 0.14 -31.15
C GLY A 16 8.13 0.21 -32.63
N GLN A 17 7.75 1.40 -33.11
CA GLN A 17 7.40 1.73 -34.48
C GLN A 17 7.85 3.15 -34.80
N GLU A 18 8.16 3.42 -36.06
CA GLU A 18 8.44 4.79 -36.54
C GLU A 18 7.16 5.63 -36.44
N ILE A 19 7.29 6.79 -35.78
CA ILE A 19 6.25 7.82 -35.69
C ILE A 19 6.49 8.78 -36.85
N GLU A 20 5.43 9.27 -37.51
CA GLU A 20 5.60 10.32 -38.52
C GLU A 20 6.29 11.55 -37.93
N THR A 21 7.18 12.17 -38.72
CA THR A 21 8.11 13.22 -38.27
C THR A 21 7.39 14.44 -37.65
N CYS A 22 6.20 14.78 -38.14
CA CYS A 22 5.34 15.82 -37.57
C CYS A 22 4.83 15.45 -36.17
N GLY A 23 4.26 14.24 -36.01
CA GLY A 23 3.77 13.74 -34.72
C GLY A 23 4.89 13.60 -33.69
N LEU A 24 6.08 13.16 -34.11
CA LEU A 24 7.25 13.06 -33.24
C LEU A 24 7.70 14.43 -32.72
N GLN A 25 7.75 15.45 -33.59
CA GLN A 25 8.11 16.82 -33.17
C GLN A 25 7.11 17.37 -32.15
N CYS A 26 5.80 17.21 -32.38
CA CYS A 26 4.78 17.64 -31.44
C CYS A 26 4.91 16.95 -30.07
N ALA A 27 5.19 15.63 -30.04
CA ALA A 27 5.41 14.89 -28.81
C ALA A 27 6.69 15.32 -28.06
N VAL A 28 7.78 15.60 -28.79
CA VAL A 28 9.04 16.05 -28.20
C VAL A 28 8.92 17.46 -27.61
N GLU A 29 8.18 18.36 -28.24
CA GLU A 29 7.92 19.70 -27.72
C GLU A 29 7.04 19.68 -26.47
N ALA A 30 5.96 18.89 -26.49
CA ALA A 30 5.05 18.74 -25.35
C ALA A 30 5.72 18.08 -24.13
N THR A 31 6.74 17.24 -24.36
CA THR A 31 7.47 16.54 -23.30
C THR A 31 8.67 17.32 -22.73
N GLY A 32 8.71 18.63 -22.96
CA GLY A 32 9.69 19.61 -22.48
C GLY A 32 10.22 19.41 -21.06
N LYS A 33 9.34 19.05 -20.11
CA LYS A 33 9.62 18.93 -18.67
C LYS A 33 9.39 17.52 -18.10
N CYS A 34 9.30 16.50 -18.97
CA CYS A 34 8.95 15.13 -18.60
C CYS A 34 10.15 14.30 -18.11
N THR A 35 9.90 13.31 -17.25
CA THR A 35 10.86 12.25 -16.87
C THR A 35 10.83 11.08 -17.88
N ILE A 36 11.81 10.16 -17.80
CA ILE A 36 11.84 8.94 -18.62
C ILE A 36 10.59 8.07 -18.39
N SER A 37 10.07 8.05 -17.16
CA SER A 37 8.83 7.31 -16.83
C SER A 37 7.63 7.90 -17.55
N ASP A 38 7.56 9.23 -17.64
CA ASP A 38 6.52 9.96 -18.34
C ASP A 38 6.56 9.68 -19.85
N LEU A 39 7.76 9.63 -20.44
CA LEU A 39 7.94 9.25 -21.85
C LEU A 39 7.46 7.82 -22.13
N LYS A 40 7.72 6.87 -21.22
CA LYS A 40 7.19 5.50 -21.34
C LYS A 40 5.67 5.45 -21.24
N ARG A 41 5.07 6.25 -20.35
CA ARG A 41 3.61 6.35 -20.21
C ARG A 41 2.97 6.95 -21.45
N LEU A 42 3.55 8.03 -21.98
CA LEU A 42 3.11 8.64 -23.23
C LEU A 42 3.18 7.64 -24.39
N ALA A 43 4.30 6.95 -24.55
CA ALA A 43 4.47 5.94 -25.60
C ALA A 43 3.43 4.81 -25.50
N ARG A 44 3.18 4.28 -24.29
CA ARG A 44 2.14 3.27 -24.06
C ARG A 44 0.74 3.78 -24.45
N ARG A 45 0.45 5.06 -24.18
CA ARG A 45 -0.84 5.66 -24.55
C ARG A 45 -0.97 5.85 -26.05
N ILE A 46 0.08 6.33 -26.73
CA ILE A 46 0.11 6.46 -28.20
C ILE A 46 -0.16 5.09 -28.87
N ILE A 47 0.49 4.02 -28.39
CA ILE A 47 0.25 2.65 -28.88
C ILE A 47 -1.21 2.23 -28.65
N LEU A 48 -1.79 2.60 -27.50
CA LEU A 48 -3.17 2.26 -27.16
C LEU A 48 -4.16 2.96 -28.09
N GLU A 49 -4.00 4.26 -28.34
CA GLU A 49 -4.88 5.05 -29.23
C GLU A 49 -4.83 4.53 -30.67
N SER A 50 -3.62 4.29 -31.18
CA SER A 50 -3.42 3.71 -32.52
C SER A 50 -4.11 2.35 -32.66
N ARG A 51 -4.02 1.49 -31.62
CA ARG A 51 -4.75 0.21 -31.59
C ARG A 51 -6.26 0.37 -31.49
N MET A 52 -6.76 1.34 -30.72
CA MET A 52 -8.21 1.59 -30.59
C MET A 52 -8.84 2.02 -31.91
N ARG A 53 -8.10 2.77 -32.73
CA ARG A 53 -8.56 3.25 -34.04
C ARG A 53 -8.29 2.25 -35.17
N GLY A 54 -7.60 1.15 -34.89
CA GLY A 54 -7.29 0.11 -35.86
C GLY A 54 -6.19 0.49 -36.85
N HIS A 55 -5.37 1.49 -36.51
CA HIS A 55 -4.28 1.94 -37.37
C HIS A 55 -3.15 0.90 -37.36
N LYS A 56 -2.57 0.64 -38.54
CA LYS A 56 -1.43 -0.30 -38.69
C LYS A 56 -0.08 0.32 -38.31
N LYS A 57 -0.02 1.66 -38.29
CA LYS A 57 1.11 2.50 -37.89
C LYS A 57 0.58 3.66 -37.05
N ILE A 58 1.45 4.25 -36.23
CA ILE A 58 1.10 5.41 -35.41
C ILE A 58 0.97 6.63 -36.33
N GLU A 59 -0.23 7.20 -36.37
CA GLU A 59 -0.52 8.42 -37.14
C GLU A 59 -0.46 9.67 -36.24
N GLU A 60 -0.36 10.85 -36.85
CA GLU A 60 -0.29 12.12 -36.11
C GLU A 60 -1.50 12.33 -35.18
N ASP A 61 -2.70 11.92 -35.60
CA ASP A 61 -3.92 12.09 -34.80
C ASP A 61 -3.91 11.22 -33.53
N ASP A 62 -3.21 10.06 -33.56
CA ASP A 62 -3.04 9.19 -32.39
C ASP A 62 -2.14 9.86 -31.34
N VAL A 63 -1.10 10.55 -31.81
CA VAL A 63 -0.19 11.31 -30.96
C VAL A 63 -0.91 12.53 -30.38
N GLN A 64 -1.69 13.25 -31.18
CA GLN A 64 -2.46 14.41 -30.71
C GLN A 64 -3.50 14.01 -29.66
N GLN A 65 -4.24 12.91 -29.89
CA GLN A 65 -5.21 12.42 -28.91
C GLN A 65 -4.53 11.96 -27.62
N ALA A 66 -3.41 11.23 -27.73
CA ALA A 66 -2.63 10.84 -26.57
C ALA A 66 -2.11 12.06 -25.79
N LEU A 67 -1.66 13.12 -26.46
CA LEU A 67 -1.17 14.35 -25.83
C LEU A 67 -2.28 15.17 -25.16
N ARG A 68 -3.51 15.18 -25.70
CA ARG A 68 -4.66 15.87 -25.07
C ARG A 68 -4.99 15.30 -23.70
N GLU A 69 -4.84 14.00 -23.54
CA GLU A 69 -5.15 13.27 -22.31
C GLU A 69 -3.91 13.08 -21.42
N PHE A 70 -2.71 13.23 -21.98
CA PHE A 70 -1.45 13.06 -21.25
C PHE A 70 -1.13 14.24 -20.34
N ARG A 71 -0.99 13.96 -19.04
CA ARG A 71 -0.56 14.91 -18.01
C ARG A 71 0.86 14.55 -17.57
N PRO A 72 1.88 15.39 -17.79
CA PRO A 72 3.23 15.10 -17.34
C PRO A 72 3.34 15.23 -15.82
N ASN A 73 4.20 14.41 -15.19
CA ASN A 73 4.58 14.49 -13.77
C ASN A 73 5.41 15.75 -13.45
N ALA A 74 4.91 16.94 -13.81
CA ALA A 74 5.63 18.20 -13.65
C ALA A 74 5.17 18.95 -12.41
N VAL A 75 5.47 18.41 -11.22
CA VAL A 75 5.68 19.23 -10.02
C VAL A 75 6.80 18.64 -9.15
N PRO A 76 7.92 19.36 -8.95
CA PRO A 76 8.85 19.11 -7.86
C PRO A 76 8.23 19.63 -6.55
N PHE A 77 7.13 19.01 -6.11
CA PHE A 77 6.74 19.08 -4.70
C PHE A 77 7.63 18.08 -3.95
N GLU A 78 8.14 18.48 -2.79
CA GLU A 78 9.04 17.69 -1.93
C GLU A 78 8.74 16.20 -2.07
N ARG A 79 9.77 15.39 -2.32
CA ARG A 79 9.67 13.95 -2.22
C ARG A 79 9.15 13.62 -0.82
N LEU A 80 7.83 13.52 -0.66
CA LEU A 80 7.24 12.64 0.34
C LEU A 80 7.93 11.32 0.07
N LYS A 81 8.76 10.92 1.05
CA LYS A 81 9.74 9.85 0.91
C LYS A 81 9.09 8.73 0.12
N PRO A 82 9.71 8.19 -0.95
CA PRO A 82 9.30 6.88 -1.41
C PRO A 82 9.41 6.02 -0.16
N VAL A 83 8.28 5.64 0.43
CA VAL A 83 8.24 4.62 1.47
C VAL A 83 8.99 3.49 0.80
N ASP A 84 10.18 3.13 1.30
CA ASP A 84 11.06 2.16 0.67
C ASP A 84 10.22 0.97 0.23
N VAL A 85 9.89 0.94 -1.06
CA VAL A 85 8.96 -0.04 -1.59
C VAL A 85 9.81 -1.29 -1.75
N VAL A 86 10.02 -1.99 -0.63
CA VAL A 86 10.33 -3.41 -0.67
C VAL A 86 9.35 -4.00 -1.67
N LYS A 87 9.85 -4.66 -2.71
CA LYS A 87 9.04 -5.26 -3.78
C LYS A 87 8.21 -6.40 -3.19
N LEU A 88 7.14 -6.06 -2.49
CA LEU A 88 6.20 -7.00 -1.91
C LEU A 88 5.27 -7.51 -3.01
N GLN A 89 4.98 -8.80 -3.00
CA GLN A 89 4.02 -9.43 -3.88
C GLN A 89 2.82 -9.96 -3.08
N TRP A 90 1.72 -10.29 -3.75
CA TRP A 90 0.57 -10.93 -3.09
C TRP A 90 0.92 -12.22 -2.35
N ASP A 91 1.97 -12.92 -2.78
CA ASP A 91 2.49 -14.16 -2.18
C ASP A 91 3.24 -13.92 -0.85
N ASP A 92 3.58 -12.67 -0.54
CA ASP A 92 4.21 -12.27 0.72
C ASP A 92 3.17 -11.87 1.79
N ILE A 93 1.88 -11.96 1.46
CA ILE A 93 0.78 -11.71 2.40
C ILE A 93 0.02 -13.02 2.64
N GLY A 94 0.02 -13.50 3.87
CA GLY A 94 -0.79 -14.66 4.26
C GLY A 94 -2.24 -14.27 4.55
N GLY A 95 -3.19 -15.01 3.99
CA GLY A 95 -4.64 -14.78 4.17
C GLY A 95 -5.18 -13.52 3.48
N LEU A 96 -6.29 -13.00 4.01
CA LEU A 96 -7.02 -11.83 3.50
C LEU A 96 -7.51 -12.01 2.05
N ASN A 97 -7.86 -13.24 1.67
CA ASN A 97 -8.21 -13.57 0.28
C ASN A 97 -9.39 -12.74 -0.22
N ASP A 98 -10.41 -12.55 0.62
CA ASP A 98 -11.59 -11.73 0.29
C ASP A 98 -11.19 -10.27 0.04
N VAL A 99 -10.30 -9.72 0.86
CA VAL A 99 -9.79 -8.34 0.71
C VAL A 99 -8.94 -8.22 -0.54
N LYS A 100 -8.03 -9.17 -0.80
CA LYS A 100 -7.22 -9.19 -2.03
C LYS A 100 -8.10 -9.24 -3.27
N GLN A 101 -9.15 -10.05 -3.24
CA GLN A 101 -10.11 -10.16 -4.33
C GLN A 101 -10.78 -8.81 -4.58
N ILE A 102 -11.40 -8.20 -3.56
CA ILE A 102 -12.07 -6.90 -3.71
C ILE A 102 -11.09 -5.83 -4.23
N LEU A 103 -9.89 -5.73 -3.67
CA LEU A 103 -8.88 -4.78 -4.15
C LEU A 103 -8.49 -5.04 -5.61
N THR A 104 -8.44 -6.31 -6.03
CA THR A 104 -8.18 -6.69 -7.42
C THR A 104 -9.32 -6.28 -8.34
N GLU A 105 -10.56 -6.50 -7.92
CA GLU A 105 -11.74 -6.13 -8.69
C GLU A 105 -11.89 -4.61 -8.85
N VAL A 106 -11.54 -3.85 -7.82
CA VAL A 106 -11.67 -2.39 -7.80
C VAL A 106 -10.52 -1.70 -8.53
N PHE A 107 -9.27 -2.12 -8.32
CA PHE A 107 -8.10 -1.41 -8.84
C PHE A 107 -7.50 -2.04 -10.09
N ILE A 108 -7.51 -3.37 -10.18
CA ILE A 108 -6.77 -4.09 -11.24
C ILE A 108 -7.65 -4.36 -12.44
N TRP A 109 -8.89 -4.80 -12.23
CA TRP A 109 -9.79 -5.17 -13.33
C TRP A 109 -10.14 -3.99 -14.26
N PRO A 110 -10.40 -2.76 -13.78
CA PRO A 110 -10.66 -1.63 -14.67
C PRO A 110 -9.48 -1.32 -15.60
N ILE A 111 -8.26 -1.44 -15.09
CA ILE A 111 -7.02 -1.21 -15.84
C ILE A 111 -6.77 -2.35 -16.83
N LYS A 112 -7.03 -3.60 -16.41
CA LYS A 112 -6.76 -4.78 -17.23
C LYS A 112 -7.81 -5.00 -18.32
N TYR A 113 -9.06 -4.63 -18.06
CA TYR A 113 -10.21 -4.88 -18.95
C TYR A 113 -11.00 -3.60 -19.28
N PRO A 114 -10.36 -2.53 -19.78
CA PRO A 114 -11.00 -1.22 -19.94
C PRO A 114 -12.22 -1.25 -20.88
N LEU A 115 -12.22 -2.13 -21.88
CA LEU A 115 -13.35 -2.28 -22.83
C LEU A 115 -14.62 -2.84 -22.16
N LEU A 116 -14.48 -3.73 -21.16
CA LEU A 116 -15.64 -4.24 -20.42
C LEU A 116 -16.25 -3.13 -19.56
N TYR A 117 -15.40 -2.33 -18.93
CA TYR A 117 -15.84 -1.25 -18.05
C TYR A 117 -16.40 -0.04 -18.80
N ARG A 118 -15.99 0.23 -20.05
CA ARG A 118 -16.60 1.26 -20.90
C ARG A 118 -18.06 0.97 -21.26
N ASN A 119 -18.45 -0.31 -21.31
CA ASN A 119 -19.80 -0.74 -21.68
C ASN A 119 -20.75 -0.83 -20.47
N ILE A 120 -20.24 -0.63 -19.26
CA ILE A 120 -21.05 -0.64 -18.03
C ILE A 120 -21.60 0.77 -17.81
N SER A 121 -22.92 0.89 -17.68
CA SER A 121 -23.60 2.17 -17.40
C SER A 121 -23.44 2.65 -15.95
N VAL A 122 -22.80 1.84 -15.11
CA VAL A 122 -22.58 2.07 -13.68
C VAL A 122 -21.17 2.60 -13.47
N ARG A 123 -21.04 3.71 -12.74
CA ARG A 123 -19.74 4.24 -12.33
C ARG A 123 -19.09 3.29 -11.33
N VAL A 124 -17.83 2.92 -11.58
CA VAL A 124 -17.05 2.10 -10.65
C VAL A 124 -16.55 3.00 -9.53
N GLY A 125 -16.89 2.65 -8.30
CA GLY A 125 -16.38 3.34 -7.11
C GLY A 125 -14.84 3.32 -7.05
N ARG A 126 -14.24 4.43 -6.62
CA ARG A 126 -12.77 4.60 -6.64
C ARG A 126 -12.15 4.66 -5.25
N GLY A 127 -12.98 4.69 -4.21
CA GLY A 127 -12.56 4.70 -2.82
C GLY A 127 -12.80 3.36 -2.11
N VAL A 128 -11.76 2.85 -1.45
CA VAL A 128 -11.84 1.67 -0.58
C VAL A 128 -11.45 2.04 0.84
N LEU A 129 -12.29 1.73 1.82
CA LEU A 129 -12.01 1.86 3.24
C LEU A 129 -11.77 0.49 3.86
N LEU A 130 -10.55 0.24 4.30
CA LEU A 130 -10.16 -0.95 5.07
C LEU A 130 -10.35 -0.69 6.57
N HIS A 131 -11.12 -1.54 7.25
CA HIS A 131 -11.28 -1.43 8.70
C HIS A 131 -11.10 -2.77 9.41
N GLY A 132 -10.62 -2.76 10.66
CA GLY A 132 -10.46 -3.98 11.45
C GLY A 132 -9.47 -3.80 12.59
N PRO A 133 -9.22 -4.83 13.42
CA PRO A 133 -8.26 -4.74 14.52
C PRO A 133 -6.84 -4.42 14.03
N SER A 134 -6.05 -3.77 14.88
CA SER A 134 -4.65 -3.48 14.60
C SER A 134 -3.85 -4.78 14.40
N GLY A 135 -2.79 -4.72 13.59
CA GLY A 135 -1.94 -5.89 13.33
C GLY A 135 -2.48 -6.92 12.33
N CYS A 136 -3.60 -6.66 11.66
CA CYS A 136 -4.15 -7.54 10.61
C CYS A 136 -3.70 -7.19 9.18
N GLY A 137 -2.59 -6.47 9.02
CA GLY A 137 -1.98 -6.27 7.69
C GLY A 137 -2.64 -5.22 6.79
N LYS A 138 -3.50 -4.34 7.30
CA LYS A 138 -4.14 -3.25 6.51
C LYS A 138 -3.14 -2.35 5.78
N THR A 139 -2.11 -1.88 6.47
CA THR A 139 -1.04 -1.08 5.86
C THR A 139 -0.21 -1.91 4.88
N LEU A 140 0.00 -3.21 5.18
CA LEU A 140 0.82 -4.11 4.35
C LEU A 140 0.14 -4.43 3.01
N ILE A 141 -1.17 -4.68 3.02
CA ILE A 141 -1.92 -5.02 1.81
C ILE A 141 -1.97 -3.84 0.84
N CYS A 142 -2.14 -2.61 1.34
CA CYS A 142 -2.12 -1.40 0.52
C CYS A 142 -0.76 -1.15 -0.11
N ARG A 143 0.33 -1.30 0.68
CA ARG A 143 1.70 -1.15 0.16
C ARG A 143 2.02 -2.19 -0.92
N THR A 144 1.52 -3.41 -0.76
CA THR A 144 1.70 -4.49 -1.74
C THR A 144 0.94 -4.22 -3.03
N LEU A 145 -0.32 -3.77 -2.94
CA LEU A 145 -1.11 -3.35 -4.10
C LEU A 145 -0.38 -2.27 -4.91
N ALA A 146 0.13 -1.27 -4.21
CA ALA A 146 0.95 -0.19 -4.75
C ALA A 146 2.20 -0.70 -5.50
N SER A 147 2.96 -1.60 -4.85
CA SER A 147 4.21 -2.14 -5.40
C SER A 147 3.99 -3.02 -6.63
N GLN A 148 2.90 -3.78 -6.68
CA GLN A 148 2.71 -4.80 -7.71
C GLN A 148 2.27 -4.21 -9.06
N TRP A 149 1.57 -3.08 -9.05
CA TRP A 149 0.95 -2.50 -10.24
C TRP A 149 1.55 -1.17 -10.71
N ASP A 150 2.70 -0.78 -10.16
CA ASP A 150 3.46 0.42 -10.57
C ASP A 150 2.62 1.71 -10.54
N PHE A 151 1.69 1.77 -9.56
CA PHE A 151 0.98 3.01 -9.25
C PHE A 151 1.95 4.02 -8.66
N ASN A 152 1.77 5.30 -8.99
CA ASN A 152 2.34 6.34 -8.14
C ASN A 152 1.63 6.30 -6.79
N VAL A 153 2.38 6.32 -5.70
CA VAL A 153 1.81 6.18 -4.36
C VAL A 153 2.04 7.45 -3.57
N ILE A 154 0.98 7.97 -2.97
CA ILE A 154 1.06 9.04 -1.98
C ILE A 154 0.53 8.46 -0.67
N SER A 155 1.44 8.09 0.23
CA SER A 155 1.10 7.56 1.56
C SER A 155 1.11 8.70 2.56
N ILE A 156 0.03 8.83 3.32
CA ILE A 156 -0.15 9.86 4.34
C ILE A 156 -0.67 9.21 5.61
N LYS A 157 -0.08 9.53 6.76
CA LYS A 157 -0.64 9.12 8.05
C LYS A 157 -1.59 10.19 8.56
N GLY A 158 -2.70 9.79 9.18
CA GLY A 158 -3.72 10.71 9.67
C GLY A 158 -3.18 11.88 10.52
N PRO A 159 -2.37 11.62 11.55
CA PRO A 159 -1.77 12.67 12.37
C PRO A 159 -0.83 13.64 11.64
N GLU A 160 -0.22 13.22 10.53
CA GLU A 160 0.70 14.08 9.75
C GLU A 160 -0.03 15.25 9.07
N LEU A 161 -1.32 15.08 8.75
CA LEU A 161 -2.13 16.14 8.16
C LEU A 161 -2.65 17.16 9.18
N LEU A 162 -2.76 16.76 10.45
CA LEU A 162 -3.28 17.62 11.52
C LEU A 162 -2.19 18.43 12.23
N SER A 163 -0.92 18.00 12.14
CA SER A 163 0.17 18.53 12.97
C SER A 163 0.89 19.77 12.41
N LYS A 164 0.61 20.17 11.16
CA LYS A 164 1.18 21.39 10.55
C LYS A 164 0.16 22.51 10.59
N PHE A 165 0.35 23.43 11.55
CA PHE A 165 -0.26 24.76 11.72
C PHE A 165 -1.74 24.93 11.29
N ILE A 166 -2.56 25.37 12.25
CA ILE A 166 -3.99 25.71 12.09
C ILE A 166 -4.19 26.63 10.86
N GLY A 167 -4.60 26.06 9.72
CA GLY A 167 -4.76 26.74 8.42
C GLY A 167 -4.07 26.02 7.25
N GLU A 168 -2.90 25.40 7.45
CA GLU A 168 -2.18 24.67 6.39
C GLU A 168 -2.78 23.29 6.09
N SER A 169 -3.50 22.68 7.04
CA SER A 169 -4.07 21.34 6.87
C SER A 169 -5.03 21.21 5.69
N GLU A 170 -5.91 22.20 5.44
CA GLU A 170 -6.83 22.19 4.29
C GLU A 170 -6.08 22.34 2.96
N GLU A 171 -5.11 23.26 2.91
CA GLU A 171 -4.28 23.48 1.73
C GLU A 171 -3.41 22.24 1.43
N ASN A 172 -2.93 21.55 2.46
CA ASN A 172 -2.17 20.30 2.32
C ASN A 172 -3.03 19.18 1.71
N VAL A 173 -4.28 19.03 2.15
CA VAL A 173 -5.22 18.08 1.53
C VAL A 173 -5.40 18.41 0.05
N ARG A 174 -5.66 19.68 -0.30
CA ARG A 174 -5.78 20.11 -1.70
C ARG A 174 -4.52 19.80 -2.52
N LYS A 175 -3.34 20.15 -1.99
CA LYS A 175 -2.03 19.89 -2.64
C LYS A 175 -1.78 18.40 -2.86
N ILE A 176 -2.23 17.53 -1.95
CA ILE A 176 -2.12 16.08 -2.08
C ILE A 176 -2.96 15.59 -3.26
N PHE A 177 -4.22 15.99 -3.34
CA PHE A 177 -5.10 15.58 -4.43
C PHE A 177 -4.66 16.19 -5.76
N GLU A 178 -4.23 17.45 -5.79
CA GLU A 178 -3.61 18.06 -6.98
C GLU A 178 -2.36 17.30 -7.43
N SER A 179 -1.47 16.93 -6.49
CA SER A 179 -0.29 16.13 -6.80
C SER A 179 -0.66 14.75 -7.32
N ALA A 180 -1.69 14.11 -6.76
CA ALA A 180 -2.19 12.82 -7.24
C ALA A 180 -2.75 12.92 -8.66
N ARG A 181 -3.49 14.01 -8.96
CA ARG A 181 -4.02 14.30 -10.30
C ARG A 181 -2.92 14.44 -11.34
N VAL A 182 -1.86 15.18 -11.01
CA VAL A 182 -0.69 15.32 -11.90
C VAL A 182 0.05 13.99 -12.06
N ARG A 183 -0.02 13.11 -11.06
CA ARG A 183 0.66 11.80 -11.01
C ARG A 183 -0.17 10.61 -11.50
N SER A 184 -1.29 10.84 -12.16
CA SER A 184 -2.17 9.77 -12.63
C SER A 184 -1.46 8.78 -13.59
N PRO A 185 -1.65 7.45 -13.47
CA PRO A 185 -2.40 6.72 -12.45
C PRO A 185 -1.72 6.78 -11.06
N CYS A 186 -2.50 7.15 -10.04
CA CYS A 186 -2.02 7.40 -8.68
C CYS A 186 -2.95 6.77 -7.62
N LEU A 187 -2.35 6.17 -6.60
CA LEU A 187 -3.00 5.63 -5.41
C LEU A 187 -2.68 6.52 -4.21
N ILE A 188 -3.71 7.16 -3.65
CA ILE A 188 -3.61 7.88 -2.38
C ILE A 188 -3.93 6.90 -1.25
N PHE A 189 -2.99 6.69 -0.34
CA PHE A 189 -3.16 5.81 0.81
C PHE A 189 -3.18 6.63 2.11
N PHE A 190 -4.32 6.63 2.80
CA PHE A 190 -4.49 7.22 4.12
C PHE A 190 -4.39 6.13 5.19
N ASP A 191 -3.34 6.16 6.01
CA ASP A 191 -3.22 5.29 7.19
C ASP A 191 -3.73 6.02 8.45
N GLU A 192 -4.21 5.27 9.45
CA GLU A 192 -4.80 5.85 10.67
C GLU A 192 -5.89 6.89 10.38
N PHE A 193 -6.80 6.56 9.45
CA PHE A 193 -7.81 7.48 8.94
C PHE A 193 -8.79 7.98 10.01
N ASP A 194 -8.94 7.25 11.10
CA ASP A 194 -9.71 7.67 12.30
C ASP A 194 -9.17 8.95 12.93
N ALA A 195 -7.89 9.28 12.75
CA ALA A 195 -7.36 10.57 13.19
C ALA A 195 -7.87 11.74 12.35
N LEU A 196 -8.12 11.53 11.05
CA LEU A 196 -8.54 12.58 10.10
C LEU A 196 -10.04 12.80 10.04
N GLY A 197 -10.80 11.74 10.28
CA GLY A 197 -12.24 11.71 10.07
C GLY A 197 -13.10 11.56 11.31
N PRO A 198 -12.78 12.14 12.49
CA PRO A 198 -13.60 11.94 13.69
C PRO A 198 -15.04 12.42 13.46
N LYS A 199 -15.99 11.89 14.21
CA LYS A 199 -17.37 12.36 14.17
C LYS A 199 -17.43 13.85 14.52
N ARG A 200 -18.23 14.59 13.75
CA ARG A 200 -18.46 16.03 13.97
C ARG A 200 -18.86 16.28 15.42
N GLY A 201 -18.19 17.23 16.07
CA GLY A 201 -18.44 17.59 17.47
C GLY A 201 -17.69 16.77 18.52
N GLU A 202 -16.87 15.79 18.14
CA GLU A 202 -16.02 15.03 19.07
C GLU A 202 -14.65 15.69 19.31
N SER A 203 -14.30 16.70 18.50
CA SER A 203 -13.03 17.44 18.55
C SER A 203 -13.23 18.91 18.93
N ASP A 204 -12.53 19.37 19.97
CA ASP A 204 -12.69 20.71 20.58
C ASP A 204 -12.29 21.90 19.70
N THR A 205 -11.57 21.70 18.59
CA THR A 205 -10.91 22.80 17.87
C THR A 205 -11.59 23.23 16.58
N GLY A 206 -12.61 22.51 16.07
CA GLY A 206 -13.28 22.81 14.79
C GLY A 206 -12.38 22.77 13.54
N VAL A 207 -11.08 22.57 13.69
CA VAL A 207 -10.08 22.46 12.61
C VAL A 207 -10.24 21.14 11.86
N THR A 208 -10.42 20.06 12.61
CA THR A 208 -10.74 18.71 12.13
C THR A 208 -11.97 18.72 11.22
N ASP A 209 -13.06 19.38 11.63
CA ASP A 209 -14.29 19.47 10.85
C ASP A 209 -14.06 20.14 9.48
N ARG A 210 -13.19 21.16 9.41
CA ARG A 210 -12.86 21.81 8.13
C ARG A 210 -12.01 20.92 7.24
N VAL A 211 -11.05 20.20 7.81
CA VAL A 211 -10.23 19.21 7.08
C VAL A 211 -11.12 18.09 6.52
N VAL A 212 -12.08 17.59 7.32
CA VAL A 212 -13.08 16.62 6.86
C VAL A 212 -13.89 17.17 5.70
N ASN A 213 -14.39 18.40 5.79
CA ASN A 213 -15.15 19.03 4.70
C ASN A 213 -14.32 19.22 3.42
N GLN A 214 -13.04 19.61 3.54
CA GLN A 214 -12.14 19.69 2.40
C GLN A 214 -11.92 18.30 1.80
N LEU A 215 -11.70 17.28 2.62
CA LEU A 215 -11.54 15.90 2.15
C LEU A 215 -12.79 15.39 1.42
N LEU A 216 -13.99 15.67 1.94
CA LEU A 216 -15.25 15.34 1.28
C LEU A 216 -15.33 15.98 -0.11
N THR A 217 -14.95 17.26 -0.20
CA THR A 217 -14.94 18.01 -1.47
C THR A 217 -13.94 17.41 -2.47
N GLU A 218 -12.75 17.02 -2.00
CA GLU A 218 -11.76 16.38 -2.88
C GLU A 218 -12.18 14.98 -3.32
N LEU A 219 -12.79 14.17 -2.44
CA LEU A 219 -13.30 12.84 -2.76
C LEU A 219 -14.43 12.89 -3.78
N ASP A 220 -15.39 13.80 -3.61
CA ASP A 220 -16.46 14.04 -4.58
C ASP A 220 -15.86 14.46 -5.94
N GLY A 221 -14.77 15.25 -5.93
CA GLY A 221 -14.04 15.64 -7.13
C GLY A 221 -13.18 14.53 -7.76
N VAL A 222 -12.78 13.49 -7.01
CA VAL A 222 -12.04 12.33 -7.55
C VAL A 222 -12.92 11.47 -8.44
N GLU A 223 -14.23 11.43 -8.19
CA GLU A 223 -15.17 10.66 -9.00
C GLU A 223 -15.18 11.05 -10.48
N GLU A 224 -14.96 12.34 -10.77
CA GLU A 224 -14.99 12.89 -12.13
C GLU A 224 -13.68 12.70 -12.91
N LEU A 225 -12.62 12.22 -12.26
CA LEU A 225 -11.26 12.26 -12.78
C LEU A 225 -10.73 10.87 -13.12
N ASP A 226 -10.16 10.69 -14.30
CA ASP A 226 -9.59 9.41 -14.71
C ASP A 226 -8.31 9.03 -13.95
N ASP A 227 -8.29 7.78 -13.45
CA ASP A 227 -7.12 7.07 -12.91
C ASP A 227 -6.52 7.52 -11.54
N VAL A 228 -7.27 8.30 -10.73
CA VAL A 228 -6.93 8.53 -9.30
C VAL A 228 -7.76 7.59 -8.41
N TYR A 229 -7.08 6.91 -7.50
CA TYR A 229 -7.64 5.90 -6.61
C TYR A 229 -7.35 6.25 -5.15
N VAL A 230 -8.29 5.98 -4.26
CA VAL A 230 -8.14 6.29 -2.83
C VAL A 230 -8.34 5.04 -1.99
N VAL A 231 -7.39 4.76 -1.10
CA VAL A 231 -7.51 3.72 -0.08
C VAL A 231 -7.28 4.33 1.29
N ALA A 232 -8.19 4.10 2.22
CA ALA A 232 -8.04 4.49 3.61
C ALA A 232 -8.00 3.25 4.51
N ALA A 233 -7.21 3.29 5.57
CA ALA A 233 -7.15 2.25 6.59
C ALA A 233 -7.45 2.83 7.97
N THR A 234 -8.32 2.16 8.73
CA THR A 234 -8.64 2.53 10.10
C THR A 234 -8.72 1.32 11.02
N ASN A 235 -8.47 1.53 12.31
CA ASN A 235 -8.78 0.53 13.33
C ASN A 235 -10.22 0.68 13.88
N ARG A 236 -10.82 1.86 13.72
CA ARG A 236 -12.07 2.26 14.37
C ARG A 236 -13.01 2.94 13.38
N ILE A 237 -13.80 2.13 12.68
CA ILE A 237 -14.83 2.65 11.76
C ILE A 237 -15.93 3.41 12.49
N ASP A 238 -16.16 3.12 13.78
CA ASP A 238 -17.13 3.78 14.65
C ASP A 238 -16.82 5.27 14.88
N LEU A 239 -15.56 5.67 14.73
CA LEU A 239 -15.12 7.06 14.86
C LEU A 239 -15.22 7.85 13.56
N ILE A 240 -15.41 7.20 12.41
CA ILE A 240 -15.42 7.88 11.11
C ILE A 240 -16.75 8.62 10.90
N ASP A 241 -16.70 9.85 10.38
CA ASP A 241 -17.89 10.58 9.92
C ASP A 241 -18.62 9.77 8.83
N SER A 242 -19.88 9.44 9.10
CA SER A 242 -20.78 8.71 8.18
C SER A 242 -20.92 9.35 6.79
N SER A 243 -20.62 10.65 6.66
CA SER A 243 -20.59 11.37 5.39
C SER A 243 -19.53 10.81 4.46
N LEU A 244 -18.36 10.41 4.98
CA LEU A 244 -17.28 9.81 4.19
C LEU A 244 -17.66 8.42 3.65
N LEU A 245 -18.59 7.73 4.31
CA LEU A 245 -19.06 6.39 3.96
C LEU A 245 -20.22 6.38 2.96
N ARG A 246 -20.65 7.56 2.48
CA ARG A 246 -21.72 7.64 1.48
C ARG A 246 -21.20 7.20 0.11
N PRO A 247 -22.07 6.61 -0.73
CA PRO A 247 -21.72 6.28 -2.11
C PRO A 247 -21.15 7.49 -2.84
N GLY A 248 -20.11 7.24 -3.64
CA GLY A 248 -19.31 8.22 -4.36
C GLY A 248 -18.07 8.74 -3.63
N ARG A 249 -17.78 8.19 -2.46
CA ARG A 249 -16.58 8.49 -1.66
C ARG A 249 -15.83 7.20 -1.38
N PHE A 250 -16.11 6.56 -0.25
CA PHE A 250 -15.66 5.20 0.03
C PHE A 250 -16.78 4.21 -0.30
N ASP A 251 -16.88 3.85 -1.57
CA ASP A 251 -17.90 2.91 -2.06
C ASP A 251 -17.73 1.49 -1.50
N TYR A 252 -16.49 1.09 -1.25
CA TYR A 252 -16.17 -0.24 -0.75
C TYR A 252 -15.65 -0.16 0.69
N ILE A 253 -16.45 -0.63 1.62
CA ILE A 253 -16.07 -0.76 3.03
C ILE A 253 -15.70 -2.23 3.27
N VAL A 254 -14.41 -2.49 3.45
CA VAL A 254 -13.89 -3.87 3.53
C VAL A 254 -13.35 -4.13 4.93
N LYS A 255 -13.87 -5.19 5.55
CA LYS A 255 -13.45 -5.62 6.89
C LYS A 255 -12.26 -6.56 6.80
N CYS A 256 -11.15 -6.18 7.41
CA CYS A 256 -10.00 -7.05 7.66
C CYS A 256 -10.22 -7.79 8.98
N GLU A 257 -10.68 -9.03 8.89
CA GLU A 257 -10.94 -9.87 10.07
C GLU A 257 -9.65 -10.47 10.67
N LEU A 258 -9.79 -11.08 11.86
CA LEU A 258 -8.73 -11.88 12.44
C LEU A 258 -8.47 -13.11 11.56
N PRO A 259 -7.20 -13.52 11.37
CA PRO A 259 -6.88 -14.61 10.46
C PRO A 259 -7.45 -15.94 10.95
N LYS A 260 -8.09 -16.68 10.03
CA LYS A 260 -8.54 -18.06 10.26
C LYS A 260 -7.34 -19.00 10.42
N LYS A 261 -7.58 -20.22 10.87
CA LYS A 261 -6.53 -21.23 11.10
C LYS A 261 -5.59 -21.40 9.89
N GLU A 262 -6.15 -21.53 8.69
CA GLU A 262 -5.34 -21.75 7.48
C GLU A 262 -4.61 -20.48 7.04
N GLU A 263 -5.18 -19.31 7.30
CA GLU A 263 -4.51 -18.03 7.09
C GLU A 263 -3.34 -17.86 8.07
N ARG A 264 -3.51 -18.19 9.35
CA ARG A 264 -2.43 -18.16 10.34
C ARG A 264 -1.28 -19.07 9.95
N LYS A 265 -1.58 -20.27 9.43
CA LYS A 265 -0.57 -21.17 8.88
C LYS A 265 0.20 -20.51 7.73
N SER A 266 -0.50 -19.93 6.75
CA SER A 266 0.15 -19.24 5.63
C SER A 266 1.03 -18.06 6.08
N ILE A 267 0.58 -17.31 7.10
CA ILE A 267 1.35 -16.21 7.70
C ILE A 267 2.62 -16.74 8.38
N LEU A 268 2.52 -17.85 9.13
CA LEU A 268 3.66 -18.50 9.76
C LEU A 268 4.66 -19.03 8.72
N GLU A 269 4.18 -19.65 7.64
CA GLU A 269 5.02 -20.12 6.53
C GLU A 269 5.82 -18.97 5.90
N ILE A 270 5.20 -17.80 5.72
CA ILE A 270 5.88 -16.60 5.21
C ILE A 270 6.95 -16.12 6.19
N PHE A 271 6.64 -16.02 7.48
CA PHE A 271 7.62 -15.57 8.48
C PHE A 271 8.74 -16.59 8.74
N CYS A 272 8.48 -17.87 8.51
CA CYS A 272 9.49 -18.92 8.60
C CYS A 272 10.27 -19.11 7.29
N ARG A 273 9.96 -18.38 6.22
CA ARG A 273 10.73 -18.42 4.97
C ARG A 273 12.17 -17.99 5.23
N GLY A 274 13.12 -18.90 5.00
CA GLY A 274 14.54 -18.66 5.27
C GLY A 274 15.01 -19.02 6.68
N ILE A 275 14.14 -19.56 7.54
CA ILE A 275 14.53 -20.14 8.84
C ILE A 275 14.67 -21.66 8.69
N ASP A 276 15.79 -22.23 9.17
CA ASP A 276 15.96 -23.69 9.27
C ASP A 276 15.13 -24.22 10.45
N LEU A 277 13.89 -24.60 10.16
CA LEU A 277 12.92 -25.05 11.15
C LEU A 277 12.94 -26.57 11.30
N ARG A 278 13.43 -27.07 12.44
CA ARG A 278 13.50 -28.50 12.76
C ARG A 278 12.22 -28.99 13.42
N ASN A 279 11.64 -30.05 12.84
CA ASN A 279 10.38 -30.65 13.30
C ASN A 279 9.22 -29.64 13.38
N GLY A 280 9.21 -28.64 12.51
CA GLY A 280 8.27 -27.52 12.58
C GLY A 280 6.87 -27.85 12.11
N ASP A 281 6.01 -28.31 13.01
CA ASP A 281 4.58 -28.42 12.72
C ASP A 281 3.88 -27.05 12.88
N LEU A 282 3.90 -26.25 11.81
CA LEU A 282 3.23 -24.95 11.76
C LEU A 282 1.70 -25.07 11.84
N GLU A 283 1.14 -26.22 11.47
CA GLU A 283 -0.28 -26.51 11.56
C GLU A 283 -0.71 -26.59 13.04
N MET A 284 0.10 -27.25 13.88
CA MET A 284 -0.11 -27.27 15.33
C MET A 284 -0.01 -25.86 15.94
N ILE A 285 0.99 -25.07 15.54
CA ILE A 285 1.16 -23.69 16.03
C ILE A 285 -0.03 -22.82 15.62
N ALA A 286 -0.55 -22.96 14.39
CA ALA A 286 -1.72 -22.25 13.92
C ALA A 286 -3.00 -22.58 14.72
N ARG A 287 -3.13 -23.84 15.19
CA ARG A 287 -4.21 -24.25 16.11
C ARG A 287 -4.06 -23.62 17.49
N ALA A 288 -2.84 -23.56 18.02
CA ALA A 288 -2.56 -23.02 19.35
C ALA A 288 -2.65 -21.48 19.45
N THR A 289 -2.66 -20.77 18.31
CA THR A 289 -2.65 -19.30 18.21
C THR A 289 -4.00 -18.72 17.79
N GLU A 290 -5.11 -19.33 18.24
CA GLU A 290 -6.45 -18.82 17.95
C GLU A 290 -6.66 -17.39 18.48
N GLY A 291 -7.21 -16.52 17.65
CA GLY A 291 -7.45 -15.11 17.97
C GLY A 291 -6.23 -14.20 17.85
N TRP A 292 -5.08 -14.71 17.40
CA TRP A 292 -3.86 -13.92 17.21
C TRP A 292 -3.90 -13.16 15.88
N THR A 293 -3.35 -11.94 15.88
CA THR A 293 -3.20 -11.12 14.66
C THR A 293 -1.93 -11.50 13.90
N GLY A 294 -1.79 -11.02 12.65
CA GLY A 294 -0.55 -11.20 11.88
C GLY A 294 0.68 -10.61 12.59
N ALA A 295 0.51 -9.47 13.27
CA ALA A 295 1.56 -8.86 14.08
C ALA A 295 1.95 -9.72 15.30
N ASP A 296 0.97 -10.37 15.96
CA ASP A 296 1.24 -11.27 17.07
C ASP A 296 2.00 -12.52 16.61
N LEU A 297 1.64 -13.08 15.44
CA LEU A 297 2.35 -14.21 14.84
C LEU A 297 3.78 -13.84 14.41
N LYS A 298 3.99 -12.61 13.90
CA LYS A 298 5.34 -12.09 13.65
C LYS A 298 6.13 -12.05 14.96
N GLY A 299 5.55 -11.49 16.01
CA GLY A 299 6.15 -11.44 17.34
C GLY A 299 6.48 -12.83 17.90
N LEU A 300 5.62 -13.82 17.65
CA LEU A 300 5.87 -15.21 18.05
C LEU A 300 7.16 -15.75 17.44
N VAL A 301 7.29 -15.63 16.11
CA VAL A 301 8.45 -16.14 15.37
C VAL A 301 9.72 -15.40 15.81
N THR A 302 9.67 -14.08 15.96
CA THR A 302 10.80 -13.28 16.45
C THR A 302 11.20 -13.68 17.88
N ASN A 303 10.25 -13.90 18.78
CA ASN A 303 10.54 -14.33 20.15
C ASN A 303 11.15 -15.74 20.17
N ALA A 304 10.57 -16.68 19.43
CA ALA A 304 11.12 -18.02 19.28
C ALA A 304 12.55 -17.96 18.73
N GLN A 305 12.81 -17.04 17.80
CA GLN A 305 14.15 -16.86 17.28
C GLN A 305 15.15 -16.39 18.34
N LEU A 306 14.76 -15.41 19.16
CA LEU A 306 15.58 -14.91 20.26
C LEU A 306 15.83 -15.98 21.34
N ILE A 307 14.84 -16.84 21.62
CA ILE A 307 15.00 -17.97 22.54
C ILE A 307 16.02 -18.96 22.01
N ALA A 308 15.92 -19.35 20.74
CA ALA A 308 16.90 -20.23 20.10
C ALA A 308 18.30 -19.60 20.09
N HIS A 309 18.39 -18.28 19.83
CA HIS A 309 19.67 -17.56 19.90
C HIS A 309 20.25 -17.58 21.32
N ARG A 310 19.46 -17.31 22.36
CA ARG A 310 19.92 -17.37 23.75
C ARG A 310 20.37 -18.76 24.17
N ARG A 311 19.70 -19.81 23.71
CA ARG A 311 20.11 -21.20 23.94
C ARG A 311 21.48 -21.46 23.34
N MET A 312 21.72 -21.03 22.10
CA MET A 312 23.04 -21.13 21.48
C MET A 312 24.08 -20.30 22.26
N SER A 313 23.78 -19.04 22.59
CA SER A 313 24.69 -18.17 23.37
C SER A 313 24.98 -18.66 24.80
N GLY A 314 24.03 -19.33 25.46
CA GLY A 314 24.23 -19.93 26.78
C GLY A 314 25.03 -21.23 26.74
N VAL A 315 25.02 -21.92 25.60
CA VAL A 315 25.93 -23.05 25.32
C VAL A 315 27.34 -22.55 24.95
N LEU A 316 27.44 -21.33 24.39
CA LEU A 316 28.67 -20.65 23.97
C LEU A 316 29.50 -20.03 25.13
N GLY A 317 29.32 -20.50 26.35
CA GLY A 317 30.22 -20.17 27.47
C GLY A 317 31.64 -20.75 27.33
N ASP A 318 31.88 -21.56 26.29
CA ASP A 318 33.20 -22.08 25.91
C ASP A 318 33.78 -21.29 24.72
N GLU A 319 35.01 -20.81 24.89
CA GLU A 319 35.72 -19.82 24.05
C GLU A 319 36.10 -20.24 22.62
N ASN A 320 35.45 -21.24 21.99
CA ASN A 320 35.83 -21.69 20.64
C ASN A 320 34.65 -22.13 19.78
N VAL A 321 33.82 -21.18 19.32
CA VAL A 321 32.85 -21.47 18.25
C VAL A 321 32.94 -20.42 17.16
N ASP A 322 33.10 -20.90 15.93
CA ASP A 322 33.12 -20.12 14.71
C ASP A 322 31.75 -19.47 14.47
N PHE A 323 31.61 -18.20 14.85
CA PHE A 323 30.36 -17.44 14.75
C PHE A 323 29.89 -17.26 13.29
N GLU A 324 30.80 -17.37 12.31
CA GLU A 324 30.48 -17.22 10.88
C GLU A 324 29.75 -18.44 10.30
N ASN A 325 29.87 -19.63 10.91
CA ASN A 325 29.35 -20.90 10.35
C ASN A 325 28.33 -21.62 11.24
N ALA A 326 27.92 -21.02 12.37
CA ALA A 326 26.91 -21.62 13.24
C ALA A 326 25.55 -21.69 12.52
N LYS A 327 25.17 -22.90 12.06
CA LYS A 327 23.83 -23.16 11.52
C LYS A 327 22.78 -22.94 12.59
N TYR A 328 22.19 -21.75 12.56
CA TYR A 328 21.08 -21.37 13.39
C TYR A 328 19.84 -22.20 13.02
N THR A 329 19.37 -23.03 13.97
CA THR A 329 18.19 -23.88 13.78
C THR A 329 17.15 -23.56 14.84
N LEU A 330 15.90 -23.39 14.38
CA LEU A 330 14.75 -23.13 15.24
C LEU A 330 14.02 -24.45 15.49
N ASP A 331 13.83 -24.84 16.75
CA ASP A 331 13.07 -26.04 17.07
C ASP A 331 11.61 -25.72 17.37
N GLN A 332 10.71 -26.68 17.14
CA GLN A 332 9.30 -26.56 17.52
C GLN A 332 9.11 -26.24 19.02
N LYS A 333 10.02 -26.70 19.89
CA LYS A 333 9.99 -26.41 21.33
C LYS A 333 10.14 -24.91 21.62
N ASP A 334 10.95 -24.21 20.83
CA ASP A 334 11.17 -22.77 21.01
C ASP A 334 9.91 -21.98 20.62
N LEU A 335 9.20 -22.42 19.57
CA LEU A 335 7.89 -21.86 19.19
C LEU A 335 6.82 -22.12 20.24
N LEU A 336 6.75 -23.33 20.79
CA LEU A 336 5.79 -23.67 21.85
C LEU A 336 6.09 -22.88 23.13
N PHE A 337 7.37 -22.75 23.51
CA PHE A 337 7.77 -21.93 24.64
C PHE A 337 7.39 -20.45 24.41
N ALA A 338 7.65 -19.93 23.21
CA ALA A 338 7.26 -18.57 22.85
C ALA A 338 5.74 -18.35 22.91
N ILE A 339 4.90 -19.34 22.58
CA ILE A 339 3.44 -19.27 22.76
C ILE A 339 3.09 -19.12 24.24
N THR A 340 3.72 -19.93 25.11
CA THR A 340 3.44 -19.88 26.56
C THR A 340 3.81 -18.54 27.18
N GLU A 341 4.89 -17.89 26.71
CA GLU A 341 5.28 -16.57 27.17
C GLU A 341 4.44 -15.44 26.56
N SER A 342 4.02 -15.57 25.30
CA SER A 342 3.47 -14.46 24.52
C SER A 342 1.95 -14.27 24.67
N GLN A 343 1.23 -15.09 25.45
CA GLN A 343 -0.25 -15.11 25.52
C GLN A 343 -0.88 -13.69 25.52
N PRO A 344 -1.33 -13.18 24.34
CA PRO A 344 -1.69 -11.77 24.19
C PRO A 344 -2.99 -11.44 24.94
N ASN A 345 -3.89 -12.40 25.13
CA ASN A 345 -5.13 -12.23 25.88
C ASN A 345 -4.94 -12.14 27.41
N LYS A 346 -3.91 -12.76 28.01
CA LYS A 346 -3.62 -12.59 29.44
C LYS A 346 -2.96 -11.23 29.73
N ASN A 347 -2.11 -10.76 28.82
CA ASN A 347 -1.39 -9.49 28.97
C ASN A 347 -2.23 -8.23 28.69
N ARG A 348 -3.37 -8.36 27.99
CA ARG A 348 -4.33 -7.24 27.79
C ARG A 348 -5.08 -6.85 29.07
N ASN A 349 -5.28 -7.81 29.99
CA ASN A 349 -6.01 -7.60 31.25
C ASN A 349 -5.13 -7.57 32.51
N SER A 350 -3.81 -7.77 32.40
CA SER A 350 -2.90 -7.76 33.55
C SER A 350 -2.23 -6.39 33.78
N SER A 351 -1.96 -6.10 35.06
CA SER A 351 -1.27 -4.90 35.52
C SER A 351 0.13 -4.79 34.90
N ARG A 352 0.64 -3.56 34.69
CA ARG A 352 1.96 -3.30 34.06
C ARG A 352 3.13 -3.99 34.78
N SER A 353 3.00 -4.31 36.06
CA SER A 353 4.04 -4.92 36.91
C SER A 353 4.12 -6.45 36.79
N ASP A 354 3.08 -7.14 36.31
CA ASP A 354 3.04 -8.61 36.21
C ASP A 354 3.49 -9.13 34.83
N ARG A 355 3.84 -8.23 33.92
CA ARG A 355 4.26 -8.60 32.56
C ARG A 355 5.71 -9.10 32.60
N LYS A 356 5.91 -10.39 32.35
CA LYS A 356 7.21 -10.92 31.91
C LYS A 356 7.68 -10.11 30.69
N PRO A 357 9.00 -9.91 30.49
CA PRO A 357 9.53 -9.08 29.40
C PRO A 357 9.14 -9.67 28.04
N TRP A 358 7.99 -9.24 27.53
CA TRP A 358 7.50 -9.53 26.20
C TRP A 358 7.92 -8.37 25.31
N ILE A 359 8.71 -8.67 24.28
CA ILE A 359 9.03 -7.69 23.25
C ILE A 359 7.75 -7.50 22.44
N SER A 360 7.09 -6.37 22.63
CA SER A 360 5.92 -6.04 21.85
C SER A 360 6.34 -5.89 20.38
N PRO A 361 5.55 -6.39 19.41
CA PRO A 361 5.84 -6.25 17.99
C PRO A 361 6.04 -4.79 17.53
N GLY A 362 5.57 -3.81 18.32
CA GLY A 362 5.70 -2.39 18.05
C GLY A 362 7.11 -1.81 18.23
N LEU A 363 8.04 -2.52 18.88
CA LEU A 363 9.42 -2.04 19.07
C LEU A 363 10.28 -2.10 17.79
N PHE A 364 9.87 -2.88 16.78
CA PHE A 364 10.60 -3.05 15.52
C PHE A 364 9.89 -2.46 14.30
N THR A 365 8.71 -1.84 14.45
CA THR A 365 8.02 -1.13 13.35
C THR A 365 8.58 0.27 13.07
N THR A 366 9.46 0.79 13.92
CA THR A 366 10.03 2.15 13.83
C THR A 366 11.46 2.20 13.30
N LEU A 367 12.08 1.06 13.00
CA LEU A 367 13.36 1.00 12.31
C LEU A 367 13.20 0.20 11.02
N ALA A 368 12.71 0.90 9.99
CA ALA A 368 13.00 0.65 8.59
C ALA A 368 13.60 1.94 8.04
#